data_AF-A0A9E1DTU3-F1
#
_entry.id   AF-A0A9E1DTU3-F1
#
_cell.length_a   1.000
_cell.length_b   1.000
_cell.length_c   1.000
_cell.angle_alpha   90.00
_cell.angle_beta   90.00
_cell.angle_gamma   90.00
#
_symmetry.space_group_name_H-M   'P 1'
#
loop_
_entity.id
_entity.type
_entity.pdbx_description
1 polymer ?
#
loop_
_entity_poly.entity_id
_entity_poly.type
_entity_poly.pdbx_seq_one_letter_code
_entity_poly.pdbx_strand_id
1 'polypeptide(L)' 'MLDDYKITKPTGSISLQIESQVIEMLQAMEKYKKITVSELANTALRRFIGSHKDFLPNDYFESNQNKLNNQR' A
#
# COMPACT_ATOMS: atom_id res chain seq x y z
N MET A 1 13.66 6.21 -7.83
CA MET A 1 14.20 5.73 -6.53
C MET A 1 13.46 6.31 -5.33
N LEU A 2 13.28 7.64 -5.18
CA LEU A 2 12.43 8.22 -4.12
C LEU A 2 10.98 8.44 -4.59
N ASP A 3 10.79 8.80 -5.86
CA ASP A 3 9.46 9.01 -6.44
C ASP A 3 8.62 7.73 -6.52
N ASP A 4 9.23 6.55 -6.44
CA ASP A 4 8.54 5.26 -6.47
C ASP A 4 7.66 5.02 -5.22
N TYR A 5 7.94 5.76 -4.14
CA TYR A 5 7.19 5.70 -2.88
C TYR A 5 6.02 6.67 -2.85
N LYS A 6 6.00 7.68 -3.73
CA LYS A 6 4.94 8.70 -3.75
C LYS A 6 3.59 8.08 -4.05
N ILE A 7 2.60 8.46 -3.27
CA ILE A 7 1.22 8.07 -3.53
C ILE A 7 0.64 9.01 -4.59
N THR A 8 0.35 8.47 -5.77
CA THR A 8 -0.15 9.22 -6.93
C THR A 8 -1.61 8.90 -7.30
N LYS A 9 -2.21 7.93 -6.61
CA LYS A 9 -3.58 7.45 -6.84
C LYS A 9 -4.48 7.80 -5.65
N PRO A 10 -5.81 7.78 -5.81
CA PRO A 10 -6.74 7.98 -4.70
C PRO A 10 -6.42 7.08 -3.51
N THR A 11 -6.51 7.64 -2.31
CA THR A 11 -6.20 6.97 -1.05
C THR A 11 -7.45 6.72 -0.23
N GLY A 12 -7.38 5.71 0.64
CA GLY A 12 -8.36 5.42 1.68
C GLY A 12 -7.65 5.17 3.01
N SER A 13 -8.41 5.12 4.10
CA SER A 13 -7.90 4.81 5.43
C SER A 13 -8.49 3.50 5.94
N ILE A 14 -7.66 2.70 6.60
CA ILE A 14 -8.05 1.46 7.29
C ILE A 14 -7.42 1.45 8.68
N SER A 15 -8.06 0.81 9.65
CA SER A 15 -7.49 0.58 10.98
C SER A 15 -6.87 -0.81 11.05
N LEU A 16 -5.60 -0.89 11.45
CA LEU A 16 -4.84 -2.14 11.53
C LEU A 16 -4.16 -2.24 12.89
N GLN A 17 -4.04 -3.47 13.41
CA GLN A 17 -3.15 -3.76 14.52
C GLN A 17 -1.77 -4.10 13.96
N ILE A 18 -0.77 -3.29 14.31
CA ILE A 18 0.62 -3.46 13.88
C ILE A 18 1.48 -3.54 15.14
N GLU A 19 2.49 -4.42 15.14
CA GLU A 19 3.44 -4.56 16.23
C GLU A 19 4.15 -3.22 16.53
N SER A 20 4.32 -2.91 17.82
CA SER A 20 4.91 -1.64 18.27
C SER A 20 6.30 -1.40 17.69
N GLN A 21 7.13 -2.44 17.65
CA GLN A 21 8.48 -2.37 17.08
C GLN A 21 8.46 -1.95 15.60
N VAL A 22 7.50 -2.46 14.82
CA VAL A 22 7.36 -2.09 13.40
C VAL A 22 6.94 -0.62 13.27
N ILE A 23 6.04 -0.14 14.12
CA ILE A 23 5.63 1.28 14.15
C ILE A 23 6.83 2.17 14.45
N GLU A 24 7.63 1.83 15.47
CA GLU A 24 8.84 2.57 15.83
C GLU A 24 9.85 2.63 14.68
N MET A 25 10.06 1.50 14.00
CA MET A 25 10.93 1.43 12.82
C MET A 25 10.44 2.32 11.68
N LEU A 26 9.14 2.30 11.37
CA LEU A 26 8.55 3.14 10.32
C LEU A 26 8.72 4.62 10.63
N GLN A 27 8.50 5.02 11.89
CA GLN A 27 8.70 6.41 12.33
C GLN A 27 10.17 6.84 12.24
N ALA A 28 11.11 5.95 12.57
CA ALA A 28 12.54 6.23 12.42
C ALA A 28 12.92 6.41 10.94
N MET A 29 12.39 5.57 10.05
CA MET A 29 12.60 5.68 8.60
C MET A 29 12.05 6.99 8.04
N GLU A 30 10.85 7.40 8.44
CA GLU A 30 10.24 8.67 8.04
C GLU A 30 11.12 9.86 8.45
N LYS A 31 11.59 9.89 9.70
CA LYS A 31 12.47 10.97 10.19
C LYS A 31 13.77 11.07 9.40
N TYR A 32 14.35 9.94 9.01
CA TYR A 32 15.63 9.86 8.30
C TYR A 32 15.51 10.17 6.80
N LYS A 33 14.52 9.62 6.10
CA LYS A 33 14.38 9.75 4.64
C LYS A 33 13.36 10.79 4.19
N LYS A 34 12.58 11.38 5.10
CA LYS A 34 11.48 12.33 4.80
C LYS A 34 10.41 11.74 3.88
N ILE A 35 10.22 10.43 3.96
CA ILE A 35 9.13 9.70 3.30
C ILE A 35 8.09 9.38 4.36
N THR A 36 6.82 9.67 4.11
CA THR A 36 5.79 9.49 5.12
C THR A 36 5.61 8.03 5.51
N VAL A 37 5.18 7.76 6.75
CA VAL A 37 4.82 6.38 7.16
C VAL A 37 3.79 5.78 6.21
N SER A 38 2.82 6.57 5.75
CA SER A 38 1.81 6.13 4.77
C SER A 38 2.41 5.70 3.44
N GLU A 39 3.41 6.43 2.91
CA GLU A 39 4.10 6.05 1.68
C GLU A 39 4.92 4.77 1.85
N LEU A 40 5.62 4.64 2.97
CA LEU A 40 6.39 3.44 3.32
C LEU A 40 5.47 2.22 3.45
N ALA A 41 4.41 2.33 4.24
CA ALA A 41 3.44 1.27 4.47
C ALA A 41 2.70 0.90 3.18
N ASN A 42 2.20 1.88 2.42
CA ASN A 42 1.53 1.62 1.15
C ASN A 42 2.46 0.92 0.15
N THR A 43 3.74 1.30 0.12
CA THR A 43 4.72 0.65 -0.75
C THR A 43 4.98 -0.79 -0.32
N ALA A 44 5.16 -1.04 0.98
CA ALA A 44 5.36 -2.38 1.51
C ALA A 44 4.15 -3.28 1.21
N LEU A 45 2.93 -2.80 1.46
CA LEU A 45 1.69 -3.53 1.19
C LEU A 45 1.50 -3.80 -0.31
N ARG A 46 1.74 -2.82 -1.18
CA ARG A 46 1.67 -3.01 -2.63
C ARG A 46 2.67 -4.04 -3.13
N ARG A 47 3.89 -4.04 -2.60
CA ARG A 47 4.92 -5.04 -2.95
C ARG A 47 4.50 -6.42 -2.47
N PHE A 48 4.03 -6.54 -1.24
CA PHE A 48 3.50 -7.79 -0.69
C PHE A 48 2.38 -8.36 -1.57
N ILE A 49 1.34 -7.57 -1.87
CA ILE A 49 0.24 -8.00 -2.75
C ILE A 49 0.75 -8.39 -4.15
N GLY A 50 1.72 -7.64 -4.69
CA GLY A 50 2.32 -7.93 -5.98
C GLY A 50 3.09 -9.26 -6.03
N SER A 51 3.74 -9.62 -4.92
CA SER A 51 4.50 -10.86 -4.75
C SER A 51 3.63 -12.06 -4.35
N HIS A 52 2.49 -11.83 -3.71
CA HIS A 52 1.60 -12.85 -3.16
C HIS A 52 0.20 -12.81 -3.81
N LYS A 53 0.18 -12.89 -5.14
CA LYS A 53 -1.09 -12.87 -5.91
C LYS A 53 -1.96 -14.11 -5.66
N ASP A 54 -1.37 -15.18 -5.13
CA ASP A 54 -2.04 -16.41 -4.72
C ASP A 54 -3.04 -16.22 -3.57
N PHE A 55 -2.90 -15.15 -2.78
CA PHE A 55 -3.91 -14.77 -1.79
C PHE A 55 -5.09 -14.00 -2.38
N LEU A 56 -5.05 -13.64 -3.66
CA LEU A 56 -6.18 -13.00 -4.34
C LEU A 56 -7.12 -14.08 -4.92
N PRO A 57 -8.45 -13.92 -4.79
CA PRO A 57 -9.40 -14.74 -5.52
C PRO A 57 -9.15 -14.70 -7.03
N ASN A 58 -9.39 -15.82 -7.71
CA ASN A 58 -9.14 -15.96 -9.16
C ASN A 58 -9.87 -14.90 -10.01
N ASP A 59 -11.03 -14.42 -9.54
CA ASP A 59 -11.89 -13.44 -10.21
C ASP A 59 -11.64 -11.99 -9.77
N TYR A 60 -10.65 -11.74 -8.91
CA TYR A 60 -10.41 -10.43 -8.32
C TYR A 60 -10.15 -9.33 -9.37
N PHE A 61 -9.41 -9.64 -10.44
CA PHE A 61 -9.08 -8.66 -11.48
C PHE A 61 -10.25 -8.42 -12.45
N GLU A 62 -10.98 -9.47 -12.82
CA GLU A 62 -12.15 -9.38 -13.71
C GLU A 62 -13.26 -8.55 -13.05
N SER A 63 -13.54 -8.81 -11.78
CA SER A 63 -14.55 -8.08 -10.99
C SER A 63 -14.21 -6.60 -10.77
N ASN A 64 -12.93 -6.26 -10.66
CA ASN A 64 -12.50 -4.88 -10.40
C ASN A 64 -12.25 -4.05 -11.66
N GLN A 65 -11.93 -4.67 -12.81
CA GLN A 65 -11.92 -3.94 -14.10
C GLN A 65 -13.31 -3.40 -14.45
N ASN A 66 -14.36 -4.18 -14.19
CA ASN A 66 -15.75 -3.76 -14.40
C ASN A 66 -16.15 -2.57 -13.49
N LYS A 67 -15.65 -2.50 -12.26
CA LYS A 67 -15.91 -1.38 -11.34
C LYS A 67 -15.21 -0.08 -11.76
N LEU A 68 -13.99 -0.16 -12.30
CA LEU A 68 -13.24 0.99 -12.79
C LEU A 68 -13.78 1.54 -14.13
N ASN A 69 -14.33 0.66 -14.98
CA ASN A 69 -14.91 1.06 -16.26
C ASN A 69 -16.32 1.64 -16.11
N ASN A 70 -17.09 1.22 -15.10
CA ASN A 70 -18.43 1.74 -14.81
C ASN A 70 -18.43 3.04 -13.97
N GLN A 71 -17.25 3.60 -13.67
CA GLN A 71 -17.08 4.89 -12.99
C GLN A 71 -16.53 5.98 -13.92
N ARG A 72 -16.62 5.79 -15.24
CA ARG A 72 -16.26 6.78 -16.27
C ARG A 72 -17.49 7.26 -17.03
#